data_AF-A0A928JVH9-F1
#
_entry.id   AF-A0A928JVH9-F1
#
_cell.length_a   1.000
_cell.length_b   1.000
_cell.length_c   1.000
_cell.angle_alpha   90.00
_cell.angle_beta   90.00
_cell.angle_gamma   90.00
#
_symmetry.space_group_name_H-M   'P 1'
#
loop_
_entity.id
_entity.type
_entity.pdbx_description
1 polymer ?
#
loop_
_entity_poly.entity_id
_entity_poly.type
_entity_poly.pdbx_seq_one_letter_code
_entity_poly.pdbx_strand_id
1 'polypeptide(L)'
;MKRILAGILVLTLVFSLAGCALLGGNKKLTEFHDKVAESQELLDDIADDVYSNWHGAIYDDEFNENINLAIASAMADHEADLDRIEVLDGEIAELFKSVKDDKECGSIIKEVMSAYSDYYEFVVNVSGSFNSFSASKETLKKELASTLKDLSYEL
;
A
#
# COMPACT_ATOMS: atom_id res chain seq x y z
N MET A 1 -67.00 29.56 -11.47
CA MET A 1 -65.52 29.52 -11.52
C MET A 1 -65.03 28.51 -10.49
N LYS A 2 -64.30 27.49 -10.94
CA LYS A 2 -63.76 26.35 -10.16
C LYS A 2 -62.48 26.75 -9.42
N ARG A 3 -62.29 26.31 -8.17
CA ARG A 3 -60.99 26.13 -7.47
C ARG A 3 -61.17 25.00 -6.45
N ILE A 4 -60.98 23.74 -6.86
CA ILE A 4 -59.78 22.88 -6.75
C ILE A 4 -59.43 22.56 -5.29
N LEU A 5 -59.66 21.28 -4.93
CA LEU A 5 -59.25 20.61 -3.70
C LEU A 5 -57.72 20.57 -3.58
N ALA A 6 -57.19 20.85 -2.39
CA ALA A 6 -55.83 20.49 -2.01
C ALA A 6 -55.88 19.20 -1.17
N GLY A 7 -55.65 18.06 -1.83
CA GLY A 7 -55.38 16.78 -1.16
C GLY A 7 -53.88 16.70 -0.82
N ILE A 8 -53.55 16.51 0.45
CA ILE A 8 -52.19 16.27 0.91
C ILE A 8 -51.88 14.78 0.69
N LEU A 9 -51.05 14.50 -0.32
CA LEU A 9 -50.47 13.17 -0.56
C LEU A 9 -49.25 13.03 0.36
N VAL A 10 -49.40 12.29 1.46
CA VAL A 10 -48.27 11.88 2.30
C VAL A 10 -47.57 10.71 1.63
N LEU A 11 -46.44 11.00 0.98
CA LEU A 11 -45.54 9.99 0.40
C LEU A 11 -44.64 9.45 1.52
N THR A 12 -45.06 8.38 2.20
CA THR A 12 -44.18 7.61 3.10
C THR A 12 -43.22 6.76 2.26
N LEU A 13 -42.01 7.27 2.08
CA LEU A 13 -40.85 6.51 1.62
C LEU A 13 -40.45 5.52 2.72
N VAL A 14 -40.80 4.25 2.52
CA VAL A 14 -40.24 3.13 3.28
C VAL A 14 -38.86 2.84 2.70
N PHE A 15 -37.82 3.46 3.27
CA PHE A 15 -36.45 3.01 3.04
C PHE A 15 -36.25 1.72 3.82
N SER A 16 -36.28 0.61 3.08
CA SER A 16 -35.96 -0.72 3.59
C SER A 16 -34.51 -0.76 4.07
N LEU A 17 -34.32 -1.26 5.28
CA LEU A 17 -33.05 -1.53 5.94
C LEU A 17 -32.19 -2.50 5.09
N ALA A 18 -31.21 -1.96 4.36
CA ALA A 18 -30.06 -2.69 3.82
C ALA A 18 -28.72 -2.15 4.39
N GLY A 19 -28.77 -1.56 5.59
CA GLY A 19 -27.69 -0.74 6.15
C GLY A 19 -26.56 -1.46 6.88
N CYS A 20 -26.58 -2.80 7.02
CA CYS A 20 -25.55 -3.51 7.78
C CYS A 20 -24.41 -4.11 6.93
N ALA A 21 -24.57 -4.22 5.61
CA ALA A 21 -23.53 -4.78 4.74
C ALA A 21 -22.59 -3.73 4.14
N LEU A 22 -23.10 -2.51 3.86
CA LEU A 22 -22.33 -1.43 3.24
C LEU A 22 -21.28 -0.81 4.18
N LEU A 23 -21.53 -0.81 5.50
CA LEU A 23 -20.59 -0.22 6.48
C LEU A 23 -19.38 -1.12 6.77
N GLY A 24 -19.50 -2.44 6.59
CA GLY A 24 -18.42 -3.39 6.88
C GLY A 24 -17.38 -3.52 5.77
N GLY A 25 -17.79 -3.34 4.50
CA GLY A 25 -16.90 -3.42 3.34
C GLY A 25 -15.91 -2.25 3.29
N ASN A 26 -16.40 -1.02 3.43
CA ASN A 26 -15.55 0.17 3.43
C ASN A 26 -14.54 0.15 4.59
N LYS A 27 -14.92 -0.35 5.79
CA LYS A 27 -13.97 -0.45 6.92
C LYS A 27 -12.77 -1.35 6.62
N LYS A 28 -13.00 -2.56 6.07
CA LYS A 28 -11.91 -3.49 5.74
C LYS A 28 -11.05 -2.97 4.59
N LEU A 29 -11.66 -2.25 3.66
CA LEU A 29 -10.95 -1.63 2.55
C LEU A 29 -10.04 -0.49 3.01
N THR A 30 -10.54 0.34 3.92
CA THR A 30 -9.74 1.39 4.60
C THR A 30 -8.60 0.75 5.38
N GLU A 31 -8.88 -0.30 6.13
CA GLU A 31 -7.85 -1.01 6.91
C GLU A 31 -6.77 -1.64 6.01
N PHE A 32 -7.16 -2.23 4.87
CA PHE A 32 -6.21 -2.71 3.86
C PHE A 32 -5.34 -1.56 3.32
N HIS A 33 -5.97 -0.46 2.90
CA HIS A 33 -5.25 0.72 2.40
C HIS A 33 -4.25 1.26 3.43
N ASP A 34 -4.68 1.49 4.66
CA ASP A 34 -3.85 2.08 5.71
C ASP A 34 -2.67 1.17 6.07
N LYS A 35 -2.86 -0.15 6.05
CA LYS A 35 -1.81 -1.12 6.33
C LYS A 35 -0.77 -1.18 5.21
N VAL A 36 -1.21 -1.13 3.95
CA VAL A 36 -0.29 -1.06 2.81
C VAL A 36 0.46 0.28 2.80
N ALA A 37 -0.19 1.40 3.14
CA ALA A 37 0.46 2.71 3.25
C ALA A 37 1.49 2.74 4.39
N GLU A 38 1.17 2.18 5.56
CA GLU A 38 2.12 2.02 6.68
C GLU A 38 3.34 1.19 6.25
N SER A 39 3.11 0.07 5.55
CA SER A 39 4.21 -0.78 5.04
C SER A 39 5.04 -0.05 3.97
N GLN A 40 4.41 0.74 3.10
CA GLN A 40 5.11 1.54 2.10
C GLN A 40 6.09 2.53 2.74
N GLU A 41 5.69 3.24 3.79
CA GLU A 41 6.57 4.22 4.46
C GLU A 41 7.85 3.54 5.00
N LEU A 42 7.70 2.35 5.61
CA LEU A 42 8.85 1.58 6.11
C LEU A 42 9.73 1.04 4.97
N LEU A 43 9.12 0.52 3.90
CA LEU A 43 9.84 0.04 2.71
C LEU A 43 10.61 1.16 2.02
N ASP A 44 10.03 2.36 1.97
CA ASP A 44 10.65 3.56 1.40
C ASP A 44 11.93 3.93 2.17
N ASP A 45 11.86 3.97 3.50
CA ASP A 45 13.01 4.30 4.36
C ASP A 45 14.14 3.28 4.19
N ILE A 46 13.83 1.98 4.24
CA ILE A 46 14.81 0.91 4.03
C ILE A 46 15.46 1.01 2.64
N ALA A 47 14.65 1.22 1.59
CA ALA A 47 15.16 1.30 0.22
C ALA A 47 16.07 2.53 0.01
N ASP A 48 15.77 3.63 0.68
CA ASP A 48 16.55 4.87 0.64
C ASP A 48 17.88 4.71 1.40
N ASP A 49 17.91 3.98 2.52
CA ASP A 49 19.15 3.70 3.27
C ASP A 49 20.03 2.65 2.56
N VAL A 50 19.43 1.59 2.00
CA VAL A 50 20.16 0.63 1.15
C VAL A 50 20.80 1.35 -0.04
N TYR A 51 20.06 2.25 -0.70
CA TYR A 51 20.60 3.06 -1.79
C TYR A 51 21.78 3.91 -1.33
N SER A 52 21.61 4.63 -0.21
CA SER A 52 22.61 5.58 0.29
C SER A 52 23.90 4.87 0.70
N ASN A 53 23.79 3.76 1.45
CA ASN A 53 24.95 2.98 1.88
C ASN A 53 25.66 2.32 0.69
N TRP A 54 24.90 1.75 -0.26
CA TRP A 54 25.50 1.15 -1.46
C TRP A 54 26.20 2.23 -2.32
N HIS A 55 25.58 3.40 -2.49
CA HIS A 55 26.22 4.54 -3.15
C HIS A 55 27.52 4.94 -2.45
N GLY A 56 27.48 5.12 -1.13
CA GLY A 56 28.66 5.49 -0.32
C GLY A 56 29.81 4.50 -0.46
N ALA A 57 29.50 3.21 -0.52
CA ALA A 57 30.51 2.17 -0.75
C ALA A 57 31.12 2.19 -2.16
N ILE A 58 30.43 2.72 -3.18
CA ILE A 58 30.97 2.81 -4.55
C ILE A 58 31.75 4.10 -4.77
N TYR A 59 31.26 5.22 -4.22
CA TYR A 59 31.70 6.55 -4.64
C TYR A 59 32.38 7.37 -3.54
N ASP A 60 32.17 7.02 -2.27
CA ASP A 60 32.54 7.85 -1.13
C ASP A 60 33.53 7.16 -0.17
N ASP A 61 34.14 6.03 -0.60
CA ASP A 61 35.08 5.20 0.17
C ASP A 61 34.52 4.69 1.52
N GLU A 62 33.19 4.64 1.67
CA GLU A 62 32.52 4.14 2.87
C GLU A 62 32.48 2.61 2.91
N PHE A 63 32.23 2.04 4.09
CA PHE A 63 32.13 0.59 4.29
C PHE A 63 33.34 -0.22 3.78
N ASN A 64 34.52 0.41 3.68
CA ASN A 64 35.71 -0.16 3.05
C ASN A 64 35.44 -0.67 1.61
N GLU A 65 34.62 0.07 0.86
CA GLU A 65 34.18 -0.26 -0.50
C GLU A 65 33.44 -1.62 -0.60
N ASN A 66 33.01 -2.17 0.54
CA ASN A 66 32.37 -3.47 0.61
C ASN A 66 30.85 -3.32 0.50
N ILE A 67 30.35 -3.59 -0.70
CA ILE A 67 28.92 -3.53 -1.02
C ILE A 67 28.07 -4.40 -0.10
N ASN A 68 28.51 -5.62 0.20
CA ASN A 68 27.74 -6.52 1.05
C ASN A 68 27.67 -6.01 2.49
N LEU A 69 28.74 -5.37 2.96
CA LEU A 69 28.74 -4.72 4.27
C LEU A 69 27.81 -3.52 4.30
N ALA A 70 27.79 -2.70 3.25
CA ALA A 70 26.92 -1.54 3.13
C ALA A 70 25.43 -1.93 3.16
N ILE A 71 25.04 -2.92 2.35
CA ILE A 71 23.68 -3.46 2.33
C ILE A 71 23.33 -4.08 3.69
N ALA A 72 24.21 -4.93 4.24
CA ALA A 72 23.96 -5.56 5.54
C ALA A 72 23.82 -4.54 6.68
N SER A 73 24.57 -3.43 6.62
CA SER A 73 24.46 -2.36 7.62
C SER A 73 23.11 -1.65 7.52
N ALA A 74 22.67 -1.28 6.31
CA ALA A 74 21.34 -0.69 6.11
C ALA A 74 20.22 -1.61 6.61
N MET A 75 20.27 -2.90 6.26
CA MET A 75 19.27 -3.87 6.72
C MET A 75 19.30 -4.06 8.25
N ALA A 76 20.47 -4.02 8.88
CA ALA A 76 20.61 -4.14 10.32
C ALA A 76 20.10 -2.89 11.07
N ASP A 77 20.32 -1.70 10.53
CA ASP A 77 19.82 -0.45 11.10
C ASP A 77 18.28 -0.38 11.09
N HIS A 78 17.64 -1.14 10.18
CA HIS A 78 16.19 -1.29 10.04
C HIS A 78 15.62 -2.63 10.53
N GLU A 79 16.32 -3.36 11.42
CA GLU A 79 15.85 -4.67 11.91
C GLU A 79 14.42 -4.61 12.48
N ALA A 80 14.10 -3.57 13.26
CA ALA A 80 12.77 -3.41 13.85
C ALA A 80 11.69 -3.07 12.80
N ASP A 81 12.04 -2.35 11.74
CA ASP A 81 11.11 -2.01 10.66
C ASP A 81 10.85 -3.22 9.78
N LEU A 82 11.87 -4.05 9.52
CA LEU A 82 11.73 -5.34 8.82
C LEU A 82 10.81 -6.30 9.59
N ASP A 83 10.98 -6.42 10.91
CA ASP A 83 10.08 -7.19 11.77
C ASP A 83 8.63 -6.68 11.68
N ARG A 84 8.46 -5.35 11.65
CA ARG A 84 7.12 -4.73 11.51
C ARG A 84 6.51 -5.00 10.14
N ILE A 85 7.31 -4.88 9.08
CA ILE A 85 6.90 -5.16 7.70
C ILE A 85 6.47 -6.63 7.55
N GLU A 86 7.16 -7.59 8.17
CA GLU A 86 6.74 -9.01 8.12
C GLU A 86 5.37 -9.22 8.76
N VAL A 87 5.10 -8.57 9.90
CA VAL A 87 3.77 -8.60 10.54
C VAL A 87 2.71 -7.96 9.63
N LEU A 88 3.03 -6.79 9.06
CA LEU A 88 2.14 -6.07 8.15
C LEU A 88 1.82 -6.89 6.89
N ASP A 89 2.80 -7.58 6.31
CA ASP A 89 2.62 -8.45 5.14
C ASP A 89 1.57 -9.54 5.40
N GLY A 90 1.67 -10.19 6.56
CA GLY A 90 0.66 -11.15 7.01
C GLY A 90 -0.74 -10.55 7.13
N GLU A 91 -0.86 -9.39 7.79
CA GLU A 91 -2.13 -8.67 7.97
C GLU A 91 -2.74 -8.23 6.62
N ILE A 92 -1.92 -7.67 5.73
CA ILE A 92 -2.28 -7.24 4.37
C ILE A 92 -2.79 -8.43 3.55
N ALA A 93 -2.08 -9.57 3.58
CA ALA A 93 -2.47 -10.77 2.86
C ALA A 93 -3.81 -11.35 3.36
N GLU A 94 -4.10 -11.25 4.66
CA GLU A 94 -5.39 -11.64 5.23
C GLU A 94 -6.52 -10.69 4.81
N LEU A 95 -6.28 -9.38 4.90
CA LEU A 95 -7.23 -8.36 4.47
C LEU A 95 -7.54 -8.49 2.98
N PHE A 96 -6.52 -8.65 2.14
CA PHE A 96 -6.65 -8.82 0.69
C PHE A 96 -7.59 -9.98 0.34
N LYS A 97 -7.47 -11.14 1.00
CA LYS A 97 -8.39 -12.28 0.77
C LYS A 97 -9.85 -11.91 0.99
N SER A 98 -10.12 -10.95 1.88
CA SER A 98 -11.47 -10.50 2.21
C SER A 98 -12.01 -9.38 1.33
N VAL A 99 -11.14 -8.59 0.68
CA VAL A 99 -11.54 -7.41 -0.12
C VAL A 99 -11.28 -7.54 -1.63
N LYS A 100 -10.46 -8.49 -2.08
CA LYS A 100 -10.05 -8.64 -3.51
C LYS A 100 -11.20 -8.83 -4.52
N ASP A 101 -12.37 -9.28 -4.05
CA ASP A 101 -13.56 -9.53 -4.86
C ASP A 101 -14.67 -8.50 -4.56
N ASP A 102 -14.29 -7.35 -3.97
CA ASP A 102 -15.17 -6.19 -3.87
C ASP A 102 -15.68 -5.78 -5.26
N LYS A 103 -16.96 -5.40 -5.33
CA LYS A 103 -17.64 -5.15 -6.59
C LYS A 103 -17.19 -3.87 -7.29
N GLU A 104 -16.76 -2.89 -6.51
CA GLU A 104 -16.42 -1.54 -6.99
C GLU A 104 -14.89 -1.42 -7.06
N CYS A 105 -14.19 -1.87 -6.01
CA CYS A 105 -12.75 -1.66 -5.86
C CYS A 105 -11.89 -2.88 -6.24
N GLY A 106 -12.49 -4.03 -6.57
CA GLY A 106 -11.77 -5.30 -6.72
C GLY A 106 -10.61 -5.31 -7.73
N SER A 107 -10.65 -4.50 -8.80
CA SER A 107 -9.52 -4.36 -9.74
C SER A 107 -8.38 -3.58 -9.11
N ILE A 108 -8.68 -2.40 -8.56
CA ILE A 108 -7.69 -1.50 -7.95
C ILE A 108 -7.01 -2.19 -6.76
N ILE A 109 -7.75 -2.93 -5.94
CA ILE A 109 -7.18 -3.71 -4.82
C ILE A 109 -6.16 -4.74 -5.31
N LYS A 110 -6.41 -5.41 -6.45
CA LYS A 110 -5.48 -6.38 -7.03
C LYS A 110 -4.24 -5.71 -7.59
N GLU A 111 -4.39 -4.52 -8.18
CA GLU A 111 -3.29 -3.69 -8.65
C GLU A 111 -2.41 -3.22 -7.48
N VAL A 112 -3.02 -2.72 -6.39
CA VAL A 112 -2.32 -2.36 -5.14
C VAL A 112 -1.56 -3.56 -4.59
N MET A 113 -2.18 -4.73 -4.48
CA MET A 113 -1.52 -5.92 -3.93
C MET A 113 -0.34 -6.38 -4.81
N SER A 114 -0.47 -6.28 -6.14
CA SER A 114 0.63 -6.60 -7.06
C SER A 114 1.80 -5.64 -6.88
N ALA A 115 1.55 -4.33 -6.93
CA ALA A 115 2.57 -3.30 -6.77
C ALA A 115 3.25 -3.39 -5.38
N TYR A 116 2.46 -3.67 -4.33
CA TYR A 116 2.96 -3.91 -2.99
C TYR A 116 3.89 -5.13 -2.94
N SER A 117 3.47 -6.26 -3.50
CA SER A 117 4.28 -7.50 -3.49
C SER A 117 5.60 -7.31 -4.24
N ASP A 118 5.56 -6.63 -5.39
CA ASP A 118 6.75 -6.36 -6.21
C ASP A 118 7.72 -5.42 -5.46
N TYR A 119 7.20 -4.40 -4.78
CA TYR A 119 8.07 -3.48 -4.03
C TYR A 119 8.60 -4.09 -2.73
N TYR A 120 7.77 -4.82 -1.99
CA TYR A 120 8.18 -5.61 -0.81
C TYR A 120 9.34 -6.53 -1.16
N GLU A 121 9.19 -7.35 -2.20
CA GLU A 121 10.23 -8.30 -2.62
C GLU A 121 11.52 -7.59 -3.02
N PHE A 122 11.42 -6.47 -3.73
CA PHE A 122 12.56 -5.67 -4.15
C PHE A 122 13.38 -5.13 -2.97
N VAL A 123 12.71 -4.66 -1.91
CA VAL A 123 13.36 -4.05 -0.74
C VAL A 123 13.87 -5.12 0.23
N VAL A 124 13.06 -6.14 0.53
CA VAL A 124 13.43 -7.17 1.51
C VAL A 124 14.51 -8.12 0.97
N ASN A 125 14.49 -8.40 -0.34
CA ASN A 125 15.44 -9.29 -1.00
C ASN A 125 16.40 -8.52 -1.94
N VAL A 126 17.15 -7.58 -1.36
CA VAL A 126 18.13 -6.75 -2.08
C VAL A 126 19.10 -7.62 -2.88
N SER A 127 19.13 -7.42 -4.20
CA SER A 127 19.96 -8.20 -5.11
C SER A 127 20.30 -7.45 -6.41
N GLY A 128 21.20 -8.03 -7.20
CA GLY A 128 21.59 -7.48 -8.50
C GLY A 128 22.72 -6.45 -8.41
N SER A 129 22.70 -5.47 -9.30
CA SER A 129 23.70 -4.39 -9.37
C SER A 129 23.14 -3.07 -8.83
N PHE A 130 24.02 -2.16 -8.41
CA PHE A 130 23.61 -0.81 -8.00
C PHE A 130 22.78 -0.09 -9.08
N ASN A 131 23.17 -0.20 -10.34
CA ASN A 131 22.45 0.44 -11.45
C ASN A 131 21.03 -0.11 -11.61
N SER A 132 20.86 -1.44 -11.52
CA SER A 132 19.52 -2.05 -11.58
C SER A 132 18.69 -1.69 -10.35
N PHE A 133 19.29 -1.69 -9.17
CA PHE A 133 18.62 -1.31 -7.93
C PHE A 133 18.13 0.15 -7.98
N SER A 134 19.04 1.07 -8.31
CA SER A 134 18.75 2.51 -8.43
C SER A 134 17.66 2.81 -9.46
N ALA A 135 17.60 2.08 -10.58
CA ALA A 135 16.57 2.27 -11.60
C ALA A 135 15.20 1.74 -11.14
N SER A 136 15.19 0.57 -10.49
CA SER A 136 13.95 -0.08 -10.04
C SER A 136 13.33 0.62 -8.83
N LYS A 137 14.14 1.09 -7.87
CA LYS A 137 13.67 1.73 -6.62
C LYS A 137 12.60 2.77 -6.88
N GLU A 138 12.95 3.76 -7.71
CA GLU A 138 12.08 4.89 -8.03
C GLU A 138 10.87 4.54 -8.89
N THR A 139 10.90 3.39 -9.58
CA THR A 139 9.81 2.90 -10.42
C THR A 139 8.78 2.20 -9.55
N LEU A 140 9.22 1.23 -8.74
CA LEU A 140 8.35 0.43 -7.88
C LEU A 140 7.71 1.25 -6.78
N LYS A 141 8.47 2.15 -6.12
CA LYS A 141 7.95 3.13 -5.15
C LYS A 141 6.80 3.95 -5.73
N LYS A 142 6.97 4.45 -6.96
CA LYS A 142 5.94 5.26 -7.64
C LYS A 142 4.73 4.45 -8.06
N GLU A 143 4.92 3.21 -8.49
CA GLU A 143 3.82 2.32 -8.87
C GLU A 143 2.92 1.98 -7.68
N LEU A 144 3.51 1.63 -6.53
CA LEU A 144 2.75 1.42 -5.29
C LEU A 144 2.05 2.70 -4.84
N ALA A 145 2.76 3.83 -4.78
CA ALA A 145 2.17 5.11 -4.39
C ALA A 145 0.98 5.52 -5.29
N SER A 146 1.09 5.28 -6.60
CA SER A 146 0.04 5.61 -7.56
C SER A 146 -1.20 4.74 -7.35
N THR A 147 -1.04 3.42 -7.25
CA THR A 147 -2.16 2.50 -7.09
C THR A 147 -2.86 2.69 -5.73
N LEU A 148 -2.10 2.96 -4.66
CA LEU A 148 -2.67 3.33 -3.35
C LEU A 148 -3.49 4.61 -3.42
N LYS A 149 -2.97 5.62 -4.12
CA LYS A 149 -3.68 6.88 -4.32
C LYS A 149 -4.98 6.66 -5.11
N ASP A 150 -4.97 5.83 -6.13
CA ASP A 150 -6.19 5.49 -6.87
C ASP A 150 -7.21 4.80 -5.98
N LEU A 151 -6.78 3.88 -5.10
CA LEU A 151 -7.66 3.27 -4.10
C LEU A 151 -8.23 4.31 -3.12
N SER A 152 -7.41 5.28 -2.68
CA SER A 152 -7.84 6.32 -1.75
C SER A 152 -8.97 7.21 -2.29
N TYR A 153 -9.12 7.31 -3.61
CA TYR A 153 -10.21 8.06 -4.25
C TYR A 153 -11.55 7.32 -4.22
N GLU A 154 -11.54 6.01 -4.01
CA GLU A 154 -12.73 5.17 -3.94
C GLU A 154 -13.21 4.93 -2.49
N LEU A 155 -12.43 5.36 -1.49
CA LEU A 155 -12.72 5.23 -0.05
C LEU A 155 -13.61 6.36 0.50
#